data_AF-A0A2B7ZYX7-F1
#
_entry.id   AF-A0A2B7ZYX7-F1
#
_cell.length_a   1.000
_cell.length_b   1.000
_cell.length_c   1.000
_cell.angle_alpha   90.00
_cell.angle_beta   90.00
_cell.angle_gamma   90.00
#
_symmetry.space_group_name_H-M   'P 1'
#
loop_
_entity.id
_entity.type
_entity.pdbx_description
1 polymer ?
#
loop_
_entity_poly.entity_id
_entity_poly.type
_entity_poly.pdbx_seq_one_letter_code
_entity_poly.pdbx_strand_id
1 'polypeptide(L)'
;MNVTELKNDKGVISGIVIPSADFRELKISVNPKSPFYAYISRVLSEQPKSEELILPNGHTIDETNKMTALTIEELYRHAFEKGVPMFYQDERTKGPKEFIRANPDGSEDLISYNLKKRNYTVIKKLLPPGKGYWA
;
A
#
# COMPACT_ATOMS: atom_id res chain seq x y z
N MET A 1 -17.50 -6.03 16.50
CA MET A 1 -17.10 -5.50 17.81
C MET A 1 -17.31 -6.56 18.88
N ASN A 2 -16.24 -6.94 19.59
CA ASN A 2 -16.31 -7.88 20.70
C ASN A 2 -16.45 -7.09 22.01
N VAL A 3 -17.63 -7.15 22.66
CA VAL A 3 -17.88 -6.44 23.92
C VAL A 3 -18.02 -7.43 25.06
N THR A 4 -17.37 -7.15 26.18
CA THR A 4 -17.54 -7.94 27.42
C THR A 4 -18.21 -7.08 28.48
N GLU A 5 -19.29 -7.57 29.08
CA GLU A 5 -19.95 -6.88 30.19
C GLU A 5 -19.20 -7.12 31.51
N LEU A 6 -19.00 -6.05 32.27
CA LEU A 6 -18.52 -6.12 33.65
C LEU A 6 -19.72 -6.05 34.59
N LYS A 7 -19.83 -7.01 35.50
CA LYS A 7 -20.87 -7.04 36.54
C LYS A 7 -20.24 -6.76 37.90
N ASN A 8 -20.95 -6.01 38.73
CA ASN A 8 -20.54 -5.79 40.12
C ASN A 8 -20.85 -7.01 41.00
N ASP A 9 -20.48 -6.93 42.28
CA ASP A 9 -20.68 -8.01 43.27
C ASP A 9 -22.15 -8.40 43.49
N LYS A 10 -23.10 -7.58 43.00
CA LYS A 10 -24.54 -7.83 43.04
C LYS A 10 -25.08 -8.41 41.73
N GLY A 11 -24.22 -8.74 40.77
CA GLY A 11 -24.57 -9.27 39.45
C GLY A 11 -25.15 -8.24 38.48
N VAL A 12 -25.11 -6.94 38.82
CA VAL A 12 -25.62 -5.85 37.97
C VAL A 12 -24.51 -5.35 37.06
N ILE A 13 -24.83 -5.14 35.77
CA ILE A 13 -23.88 -4.59 34.80
C ILE A 13 -23.42 -3.19 35.26
N SER A 14 -22.13 -3.06 35.51
CA SER A 14 -21.49 -1.82 35.97
C SER A 14 -20.55 -1.22 34.94
N GLY A 15 -20.27 -1.91 33.84
CA GLY A 15 -19.44 -1.40 32.76
C GLY A 15 -19.35 -2.35 31.57
N ILE A 16 -18.65 -1.90 30.53
CA ILE A 16 -18.34 -2.70 29.34
C ILE A 16 -16.86 -2.55 29.00
N VAL A 17 -16.25 -3.65 28.56
CA VAL A 17 -14.89 -3.67 28.01
C VAL A 17 -15.00 -3.78 26.50
N ILE A 18 -14.35 -2.85 25.81
CA ILE A 18 -14.24 -2.82 24.36
C ILE A 18 -12.74 -2.80 24.02
N PRO A 19 -12.25 -3.68 23.14
CA PRO A 19 -10.87 -3.61 22.64
C PRO A 19 -10.58 -2.27 21.98
N SER A 20 -9.40 -1.70 22.26
CA SER A 20 -8.99 -0.41 21.66
C SER A 20 -8.91 -0.45 20.13
N ALA A 21 -8.66 -1.63 19.54
CA ALA A 21 -8.70 -1.83 18.09
C ALA A 21 -10.08 -1.52 17.48
N ASP A 22 -11.16 -1.76 18.22
CA ASP A 22 -12.55 -1.56 17.76
C ASP A 22 -12.99 -0.08 17.89
N PHE A 23 -12.17 0.78 18.53
CA PHE A 23 -12.53 2.19 18.77
C PHE A 23 -12.61 3.01 17.48
N ARG A 24 -11.88 2.62 16.42
CA ARG A 24 -11.93 3.29 15.12
C ARG A 24 -13.31 3.18 14.48
N GLU A 25 -13.90 1.99 14.50
CA GLU A 25 -15.27 1.74 14.02
C GLU A 25 -16.30 2.42 14.92
N LEU A 26 -16.09 2.33 16.24
CA LEU A 26 -16.98 2.93 17.24
C LEU A 26 -17.09 4.46 17.06
N LYS A 27 -15.97 5.14 16.80
CA LYS A 27 -15.92 6.59 16.64
C LYS A 27 -16.85 7.12 15.55
N ILE A 28 -17.05 6.35 14.47
CA ILE A 28 -17.91 6.71 13.34
C ILE A 28 -19.38 6.78 13.77
N SER A 29 -19.76 5.96 14.75
CA SER A 29 -21.15 5.80 15.21
C SER A 29 -21.47 6.63 16.46
N VAL A 30 -20.50 7.32 17.06
CA VAL A 30 -20.67 8.10 18.30
C VAL A 30 -20.88 9.58 17.96
N ASN A 31 -21.82 10.22 18.65
CA ASN A 31 -22.08 11.65 18.50
C ASN A 31 -20.80 12.48 18.74
N PRO A 32 -20.35 13.29 17.76
CA PRO A 32 -19.13 14.10 17.86
C PRO A 32 -19.09 15.09 19.04
N LYS A 33 -20.24 15.48 19.57
CA LYS A 33 -20.35 16.41 20.72
C LYS A 33 -20.34 15.70 22.08
N SER A 34 -20.28 14.37 22.11
CA SER A 34 -20.34 13.62 23.37
C SER A 34 -18.97 13.57 24.09
N PRO A 35 -18.95 13.54 25.43
CA PRO A 35 -17.72 13.31 26.20
C PRO A 35 -17.02 12.00 25.82
N PHE A 36 -17.79 10.98 25.43
CA PHE A 36 -17.26 9.69 25.00
C PHE A 36 -16.49 9.79 23.67
N TYR A 37 -16.98 10.60 22.72
CA TYR A 37 -16.25 10.88 21.47
C TYR A 37 -14.89 11.55 21.74
N ALA A 38 -14.84 12.50 22.69
CA ALA A 38 -13.60 13.15 23.09
C ALA A 38 -12.61 12.16 23.72
N TYR A 39 -13.11 11.27 24.58
CA TYR A 39 -12.31 10.20 25.17
C TYR A 39 -11.73 9.25 24.11
N ILE A 40 -12.56 8.73 23.20
CA ILE A 40 -12.11 7.84 22.12
C ILE A 40 -11.06 8.54 21.24
N SER A 41 -11.28 9.81 20.92
CA SER A 41 -10.35 10.58 20.09
C SER A 41 -8.98 10.73 20.76
N ARG A 42 -8.94 10.96 22.07
CA ARG A 42 -7.71 11.01 22.85
C ARG A 42 -6.98 9.66 22.86
N VAL A 43 -7.70 8.57 23.14
CA VAL A 43 -7.12 7.21 23.15
C VAL A 43 -6.56 6.84 21.78
N LEU A 44 -7.25 7.20 20.69
CA LEU A 44 -6.78 6.95 19.33
C LEU A 44 -5.59 7.84 18.93
N SER A 45 -5.45 9.04 19.51
CA SER A 45 -4.30 9.92 19.27
C SER A 45 -3.06 9.54 20.07
N GLU A 46 -3.23 8.86 21.21
CA GLU A 46 -2.13 8.37 22.05
C GLU A 46 -1.53 7.05 21.52
N GLN A 47 -2.17 6.40 20.55
CA GLN A 47 -1.58 5.29 19.82
C GLN A 47 -0.48 5.84 18.89
N PRO A 48 0.74 5.26 18.89
CA PRO A 48 1.78 5.71 17.98
C PRO A 48 1.25 5.60 16.55
N LYS A 49 1.29 6.72 15.83
CA LYS A 49 1.00 6.69 14.39
C LYS A 49 2.01 5.74 13.77
N SER A 50 1.57 4.92 12.81
CA SER A 50 2.47 4.01 12.09
C SER A 50 3.67 4.74 11.46
N GLU A 51 3.49 6.03 11.15
CA GLU A 51 4.49 6.97 10.63
C GLU A 51 5.65 7.24 11.62
N GLU A 52 5.45 7.05 12.93
CA GLU A 52 6.44 7.32 13.98
C GLU A 52 7.11 6.05 14.53
N LEU A 53 6.75 4.87 14.02
CA LEU A 53 7.36 3.61 14.43
C LEU A 53 8.77 3.49 13.81
N ILE A 54 9.78 3.51 14.65
CA ILE A 54 11.16 3.24 14.25
C ILE A 54 11.37 1.72 14.16
N LEU A 55 11.76 1.24 12.99
CA LEU A 55 12.11 -0.15 12.73
C LEU A 55 13.52 -0.48 13.28
N PRO A 56 13.89 -1.77 13.42
CA PRO A 56 15.22 -2.16 13.93
C PRO A 56 16.41 -1.61 13.13
N ASN A 57 16.19 -1.19 11.89
CA ASN A 57 17.19 -0.52 11.06
C ASN A 57 17.39 0.97 11.41
N GLY A 58 16.69 1.49 12.42
CA GLY A 58 16.79 2.89 12.86
C GLY A 58 15.96 3.87 12.04
N HIS A 59 15.17 3.40 11.08
CA HIS A 59 14.37 4.21 10.17
C HIS A 59 12.88 4.07 10.41
N THR A 60 12.10 5.08 10.00
CA THR A 60 10.64 4.92 9.93
C THR A 60 10.24 3.96 8.81
N ILE A 61 8.98 3.54 8.81
CA ILE A 61 8.41 2.75 7.71
C ILE A 61 8.54 3.51 6.37
N ASP A 62 8.24 4.81 6.37
CA ASP A 62 8.28 5.64 5.16
C ASP A 62 9.71 5.82 4.62
N GLU A 63 10.67 6.04 5.51
CA GLU A 63 12.10 6.10 5.14
C GLU A 63 12.57 4.77 4.58
N THR A 64 12.21 3.67 5.22
CA THR A 64 12.55 2.31 4.77
C THR A 64 11.96 2.02 3.39
N ASN A 65 10.70 2.39 3.16
CA ASN A 65 10.04 2.23 1.86
C ASN A 65 10.73 3.08 0.79
N LYS A 66 11.11 4.32 1.11
CA LYS A 66 11.81 5.21 0.18
C LYS A 66 13.19 4.67 -0.20
N MET A 67 13.98 4.21 0.77
CA MET A 67 15.27 3.60 0.51
C MET A 67 15.13 2.33 -0.33
N THR A 68 14.17 1.46 0.02
CA THR A 68 13.90 0.23 -0.73
C THR A 68 13.51 0.54 -2.18
N ALA A 69 12.66 1.55 -2.40
CA ALA A 69 12.26 1.97 -3.74
C ALA A 69 13.46 2.41 -4.59
N LEU A 70 14.39 3.20 -4.02
CA LEU A 70 15.62 3.63 -4.70
C LEU A 70 16.50 2.42 -5.08
N THR A 71 16.73 1.50 -4.15
CA THR A 71 17.53 0.30 -4.40
C THR A 71 16.92 -0.59 -5.50
N ILE A 72 15.59 -0.75 -5.50
CA ILE A 72 14.88 -1.50 -6.53
C ILE A 72 15.00 -0.80 -7.89
N GLU A 73 14.87 0.52 -7.94
CA GLU A 73 15.02 1.29 -9.18
C GLU A 73 16.43 1.15 -9.77
N GLU A 74 17.47 1.26 -8.94
CA GLU A 74 18.87 1.05 -9.35
C GLU A 74 19.09 -0.37 -9.90
N LEU A 75 18.54 -1.39 -9.23
CA LEU A 75 18.61 -2.78 -9.68
C LEU A 75 17.98 -2.95 -11.07
N TYR A 76 16.80 -2.36 -11.29
CA TYR A 76 16.13 -2.42 -12.58
C TYR A 76 16.87 -1.63 -13.66
N ARG A 77 17.44 -0.48 -13.33
CA ARG A 77 18.29 0.31 -14.23
C ARG A 77 19.49 -0.51 -14.70
N HIS A 78 20.20 -1.17 -13.78
CA HIS A 78 21.30 -2.06 -14.12
C HIS A 78 20.90 -3.29 -14.93
N ALA A 79 19.71 -3.86 -14.68
CA ALA A 79 19.19 -4.96 -15.49
C ALA A 79 18.88 -4.49 -16.92
N PHE A 80 18.28 -3.31 -17.06
CA PHE A 80 17.96 -2.72 -18.35
C PHE A 80 19.21 -2.38 -19.17
N GLU A 81 20.26 -1.82 -18.55
CA GLU A 81 21.58 -1.60 -19.15
C GLU A 81 22.20 -2.90 -19.72
N LYS A 82 21.88 -4.05 -19.13
CA LYS A 82 22.31 -5.38 -19.59
C LYS A 82 21.38 -6.01 -20.63
N GLY A 83 20.38 -5.26 -21.11
CA GLY A 83 19.45 -5.70 -22.14
C GLY A 83 18.26 -6.51 -21.64
N VAL A 84 17.95 -6.48 -20.34
CA VAL A 84 16.74 -7.12 -19.80
C VAL A 84 15.54 -6.19 -20.01
N PRO A 85 14.45 -6.63 -20.67
CA PRO A 85 13.25 -5.81 -20.81
C PRO A 85 12.51 -5.66 -19.48
N MET A 86 12.01 -4.46 -19.20
CA MET A 86 11.21 -4.18 -18.01
C MET A 86 9.71 -4.27 -18.30
N PHE A 87 8.93 -4.69 -17.31
CA PHE A 87 7.47 -4.79 -17.41
C PHE A 87 6.82 -4.08 -16.23
N TYR A 88 5.92 -3.14 -16.52
CA TYR A 88 5.23 -2.35 -15.48
C TYR A 88 3.85 -1.90 -15.93
N GLN A 89 3.08 -1.32 -15.01
CA GLN A 89 1.79 -0.71 -15.28
C GLN A 89 1.87 0.78 -14.95
N ASP A 90 1.27 1.61 -15.80
CA ASP A 90 1.04 3.04 -15.53
C ASP A 90 -0.34 3.45 -16.07
N GLU A 91 -0.64 4.75 -16.09
CA GLU A 91 -1.90 5.33 -16.56
C GLU A 91 -2.31 4.93 -17.99
N ARG A 92 -1.38 4.42 -18.80
CA ARG A 92 -1.62 3.96 -20.18
C ARG A 92 -2.18 2.53 -20.23
N THR A 93 -2.13 1.79 -19.11
CA THR A 93 -2.71 0.45 -18.97
C THR A 93 -4.14 0.53 -18.41
N LYS A 94 -5.07 -0.26 -18.97
CA LYS A 94 -6.50 -0.22 -18.60
C LYS A 94 -6.98 -1.42 -17.80
N GLY A 95 -6.25 -2.53 -17.86
CA GLY A 95 -6.68 -3.79 -17.27
C GLY A 95 -5.56 -4.55 -16.59
N PRO A 96 -5.90 -5.52 -15.72
CA PRO A 96 -4.92 -6.27 -14.91
C PRO A 96 -3.99 -7.18 -15.73
N LYS A 97 -4.22 -7.31 -17.03
CA LYS A 97 -3.39 -8.09 -17.95
C LYS A 97 -2.57 -7.21 -18.90
N GLU A 98 -2.76 -5.90 -18.85
CA GLU A 98 -2.04 -4.95 -19.70
C GLU A 98 -0.79 -4.46 -18.98
N PHE A 99 0.33 -4.51 -19.67
CA PHE A 99 1.62 -4.05 -19.18
C PHE A 99 2.31 -3.25 -20.26
N ILE A 100 3.16 -2.32 -19.84
CA ILE A 100 4.16 -1.71 -20.70
C ILE A 100 5.39 -2.59 -20.65
N ARG A 101 5.86 -2.99 -21.83
CA ARG A 101 7.16 -3.61 -22.03
C ARG A 101 8.13 -2.51 -22.46
N ALA A 102 9.10 -2.20 -21.61
CA ALA A 102 10.26 -1.40 -21.97
C ALA A 102 11.28 -2.30 -22.67
N ASN A 103 11.49 -2.05 -23.96
CA ASN A 103 12.39 -2.81 -24.79
C ASN A 103 13.85 -2.35 -24.57
N PRO A 104 14.86 -3.22 -24.73
CA PRO A 104 16.26 -2.86 -24.56
C PRO A 104 16.78 -1.72 -25.45
N ASP A 105 16.09 -1.41 -26.55
CA ASP A 105 16.40 -0.27 -27.42
C ASP A 105 15.77 1.05 -26.92
N GLY A 106 15.14 1.05 -25.75
CA GLY A 106 14.45 2.19 -25.18
C GLY A 106 13.08 2.47 -25.81
N SER A 107 12.54 1.60 -26.66
CA SER A 107 11.15 1.69 -27.12
C SER A 107 10.18 1.11 -26.10
N GLU A 108 8.90 1.46 -26.19
CA GLU A 108 7.87 0.94 -25.30
C GLU A 108 6.68 0.38 -26.08
N ASP A 109 6.22 -0.80 -25.66
CA ASP A 109 5.03 -1.46 -26.21
C ASP A 109 3.98 -1.68 -25.11
N LEU A 110 2.72 -1.41 -25.42
CA LEU A 110 1.59 -1.91 -24.65
C LEU A 110 1.33 -3.36 -25.04
N ILE A 111 1.38 -4.26 -24.08
CA ILE A 111 1.19 -5.70 -24.27
C ILE A 111 0.09 -6.24 -23.37
N SER A 112 -0.54 -7.35 -23.78
CA SER A 112 -1.42 -8.15 -22.94
C SER A 112 -0.74 -9.48 -22.58
N TYR A 113 -0.63 -9.80 -21.30
CA TYR A 113 -0.04 -11.05 -20.84
C TYR A 113 -1.08 -12.17 -20.70
N ASN A 114 -0.81 -13.32 -21.32
CA ASN A 114 -1.60 -14.53 -21.19
C ASN A 114 -0.93 -15.51 -20.24
N LEU A 115 -1.40 -15.55 -18.99
CA LEU A 115 -0.85 -16.42 -17.95
C LEU A 115 -0.89 -17.91 -18.31
N LYS A 116 -1.93 -18.37 -19.02
CA LYS A 116 -2.07 -19.78 -19.41
C LYS A 116 -1.02 -20.20 -20.44
N LYS A 117 -0.72 -19.32 -21.39
CA LYS A 117 0.24 -19.57 -22.47
C LYS A 117 1.66 -19.08 -22.15
N ARG A 118 1.84 -18.35 -21.05
CA ARG A 118 3.09 -17.69 -20.64
C ARG A 118 3.70 -16.86 -21.77
N ASN A 119 2.85 -16.16 -22.52
CA ASN A 119 3.26 -15.31 -23.62
C ASN A 119 2.51 -13.97 -23.57
N TYR A 120 2.95 -13.03 -24.39
CA TYR A 120 2.31 -11.75 -24.53
C TYR A 120 1.90 -11.48 -25.98
N THR A 121 0.88 -10.64 -26.13
CA THR A 121 0.46 -10.09 -27.42
C THR A 121 0.65 -8.59 -27.40
N VAL A 122 1.32 -8.05 -28.41
CA VAL A 122 1.46 -6.60 -28.56
C VAL A 122 0.12 -6.01 -28.96
N ILE A 123 -0.38 -5.09 -28.15
CA ILE A 123 -1.60 -4.33 -28.43
C ILE A 123 -1.26 -3.10 -29.26
N LYS A 124 -0.24 -2.33 -28.84
CA LYS A 124 0.11 -1.04 -29.46
C LYS A 124 1.56 -0.67 -29.15
N LYS A 125 2.26 -0.08 -30.12
CA LYS A 125 3.53 0.61 -29.88
C LYS A 125 3.29 1.97 -29.23
N LEU A 126 3.94 2.27 -28.12
CA LEU A 126 3.75 3.50 -27.37
C LEU A 126 4.82 4.54 -27.70
N LEU A 127 6.09 4.16 -27.62
CA LEU A 127 7.22 5.08 -27.82
C LEU A 127 8.26 4.47 -28.76
N PRO A 128 8.92 5.28 -29.60
CA PRO A 128 10.01 4.82 -30.45
C PRO A 128 11.29 4.57 -29.62
N PRO A 129 12.33 3.94 -30.22
CA PRO A 129 13.61 3.70 -29.55
C PRO A 129 14.21 4.95 -28.91
N GLY A 130 14.83 4.78 -27.74
CA GLY A 130 15.46 5.85 -26.96
C GLY A 130 14.52 6.90 -26.36
N LYS A 131 13.21 6.64 -26.30
CA LYS A 131 12.21 7.57 -25.73
C LYS A 131 11.48 7.04 -24.51
N GLY A 132 11.66 5.78 -24.16
CA GLY A 132 11.06 5.13 -23.01
C GLY A 132 11.68 5.56 -21.68
N TYR A 133 10.96 5.28 -20.60
CA TYR A 133 11.32 5.68 -19.24
C TYR A 133 12.69 5.16 -18.76
N TRP A 134 13.05 3.95 -19.20
CA TRP A 134 14.30 3.29 -18.81
C TRP A 134 15.49 3.60 -19.75
N ALA A 135 15.25 4.35 -20.84
CA ALA A 135 16.25 4.69 -21.85
C ALA A 135 17.26 5.77 -21.41
#